data_AF-A0A845L7J0-F1
#
_entry.id   AF-A0A845L7J0-F1
#
_cell.length_a   1.000
_cell.length_b   1.000
_cell.length_c   1.000
_cell.angle_alpha   90.00
_cell.angle_beta   90.00
_cell.angle_gamma   90.00
#
_symmetry.space_group_name_H-M   'P 1'
#
loop_
_entity.id
_entity.type
_entity.pdbx_description
1 polymer ?
#
loop_
_entity_poly.entity_id
_entity_poly.type
_entity_poly.pdbx_seq_one_letter_code
_entity_poly.pdbx_strand_id
1 'polypeptide(L)'
;MCHEPCPYRRRLLLRQIQGVTQGLAALVSAVCSNRVPSATPHPDNQIHQTVIPKRELGRYDGRNGAPAYVAVNTIVYDVTNDPAWAAGSHFGLTAGRDLSGQYSACHGGQPILEKLPVAGRLGG
;
A
#
# COMPACT_ATOMS: atom_id res chain seq x y z
N MET A 1 25.13 -20.82 -3.15
CA MET A 1 23.73 -20.67 -3.59
C MET A 1 23.52 -19.18 -3.90
N CYS A 2 23.68 -18.78 -5.16
CA CYS A 2 23.59 -17.38 -5.55
C CYS A 2 22.11 -17.02 -5.75
N HIS A 3 21.58 -16.11 -4.94
CA HIS A 3 20.23 -15.60 -5.15
C HIS A 3 20.23 -14.74 -6.43
N GLU A 4 19.37 -15.07 -7.38
CA GLU A 4 19.18 -14.24 -8.58
C GLU A 4 18.80 -12.81 -8.17
N PRO A 5 19.43 -11.77 -8.77
CA PRO A 5 19.05 -10.40 -8.48
C PRO A 5 17.64 -10.14 -8.99
N CYS A 6 16.82 -9.50 -8.16
CA CYS A 6 15.45 -9.08 -8.45
C CYS A 6 15.30 -8.61 -9.92
N PRO A 7 14.41 -9.23 -10.72
CA PRO A 7 14.27 -8.93 -12.16
C PRO A 7 13.94 -7.47 -12.44
N TYR A 8 13.42 -6.77 -11.42
CA TYR A 8 13.10 -5.35 -11.49
C TYR A 8 14.32 -4.41 -11.41
N ARG A 9 15.43 -4.83 -10.79
CA ARG A 9 16.68 -4.04 -10.73
C ARG A 9 17.32 -3.87 -12.11
N ARG A 10 16.96 -4.72 -13.08
CA ARG A 10 17.55 -4.76 -14.43
C ARG A 10 16.92 -3.77 -15.42
N ARG A 11 15.86 -3.03 -15.04
CA ARG A 11 15.12 -2.13 -15.95
C ARG A 11 14.90 -0.72 -15.36
N LEU A 12 15.91 -0.12 -14.73
CA LEU A 12 15.80 1.23 -14.16
C LEU A 12 15.92 2.38 -15.20
N LEU A 13 16.28 2.09 -16.46
CA LEU A 13 16.54 3.13 -17.48
C LEU A 13 15.40 3.38 -18.48
N LEU A 14 14.27 2.65 -18.44
CA LEU A 14 13.27 2.70 -19.52
C LEU A 14 11.89 3.29 -19.16
N ARG A 15 11.65 3.77 -17.93
CA ARG A 15 10.31 4.26 -17.54
C ARG A 15 10.31 5.49 -16.63
N GLN A 16 10.94 6.58 -17.08
CA GLN A 16 10.85 7.92 -16.43
C GLN A 16 10.18 8.98 -17.31
N ILE A 17 9.51 8.62 -18.42
CA ILE A 17 8.96 9.61 -19.37
C ILE A 17 7.46 9.46 -19.66
N GLN A 18 6.65 8.83 -18.80
CA GLN A 18 5.18 8.91 -18.96
C GLN A 18 4.48 9.02 -17.60
N GLY A 19 3.97 10.21 -17.32
CA GLY A 19 3.13 10.47 -16.15
C GLY A 19 3.00 11.95 -15.77
N VAL A 20 3.30 12.90 -16.66
CA VAL A 20 2.92 14.30 -16.47
C VAL A 20 1.49 14.48 -16.97
N THR A 21 0.68 15.23 -16.22
CA THR A 21 -0.66 15.79 -16.53
C THR A 21 -1.88 14.90 -16.29
N GLN A 22 -2.58 15.18 -15.17
CA GLN A 22 -4.04 15.15 -14.92
C GLN A 22 -4.23 15.27 -13.39
N GLY A 23 -4.97 16.20 -12.78
CA GLY A 23 -5.78 17.33 -13.21
C GLY A 23 -6.19 18.12 -11.94
N LEU A 24 -6.13 19.46 -12.02
CA LEU A 24 -6.58 20.40 -11.00
C LEU A 24 -8.13 20.50 -10.99
N ALA A 25 -8.76 20.29 -9.84
CA ALA A 25 -10.13 20.73 -9.48
C ALA A 25 -10.40 20.27 -8.02
N ALA A 26 -11.06 20.97 -7.10
CA ALA A 26 -11.77 22.25 -7.09
C ALA A 26 -11.87 22.76 -5.62
N LEU A 27 -12.18 24.05 -5.47
CA LEU A 27 -12.33 24.79 -4.21
C LEU A 27 -13.82 24.89 -3.76
N VAL A 28 -13.96 25.20 -2.46
CA VAL A 28 -15.09 25.86 -1.74
C VAL A 28 -16.19 24.97 -1.13
N SER A 29 -16.27 24.97 0.21
CA SER A 29 -17.43 25.52 0.94
C SER A 29 -17.19 25.69 2.45
N ALA A 30 -17.86 26.69 3.00
CA ALA A 30 -17.69 27.29 4.32
C ALA A 30 -18.05 26.37 5.50
N VAL A 31 -17.37 26.56 6.64
CA VAL A 31 -17.80 26.02 7.94
C VAL A 31 -17.89 27.17 8.95
N CYS A 32 -19.11 27.47 9.38
CA CYS A 32 -19.35 28.11 10.66
C CYS A 32 -19.15 27.07 11.77
N SER A 33 -18.44 27.49 12.81
CA SER A 33 -17.99 26.79 14.01
C SER A 33 -18.90 25.70 14.58
N ASN A 34 -18.28 24.60 15.00
CA ASN A 34 -18.30 24.18 16.41
C ASN A 34 -17.12 23.24 16.73
N ARG A 35 -16.34 23.60 17.76
CA ARG A 35 -15.29 22.76 18.36
C ARG A 35 -15.92 21.47 18.88
N VAL A 36 -15.39 20.34 18.40
CA VAL A 36 -15.48 19.04 19.09
C VAL A 36 -14.07 18.74 19.60
N PRO A 37 -13.89 18.36 20.89
CA PRO A 37 -12.58 18.11 21.45
C PRO A 37 -11.83 17.04 20.67
N SER A 38 -10.58 17.34 20.32
CA SER A 38 -9.59 16.39 19.82
C SER A 38 -9.36 15.29 20.85
N ALA A 39 -10.19 14.25 20.81
CA ALA A 39 -9.76 12.92 21.19
C ALA A 39 -9.12 12.33 19.94
N THR A 40 -7.79 12.41 19.86
CA THR A 40 -7.02 11.63 18.91
C THR A 40 -7.36 10.15 19.15
N PRO A 41 -7.81 9.40 18.12
CA PRO A 41 -7.73 7.95 18.19
C PRO A 41 -6.24 7.61 18.23
N HIS A 42 -5.71 7.37 19.43
CA HIS A 42 -4.44 6.68 19.57
C HIS A 42 -4.67 5.25 19.10
N PRO A 43 -3.98 4.77 18.04
CA PRO A 43 -4.16 3.43 17.53
C PRO A 43 -3.30 2.49 18.37
N ASP A 44 -3.63 2.36 19.66
CA ASP A 44 -3.10 1.27 20.46
C ASP A 44 -4.18 0.19 20.54
N ASN A 45 -3.85 -0.98 19.96
CA ASN A 45 -4.50 -2.26 20.23
C ASN A 45 -5.77 -2.71 19.44
N GLN A 46 -5.94 -2.33 18.16
CA GLN A 46 -6.92 -3.00 17.26
C GLN A 46 -6.25 -3.80 16.12
N ILE A 47 -4.93 -3.69 15.95
CA ILE A 47 -4.15 -4.26 14.82
C ILE A 47 -4.22 -5.81 14.76
N HIS A 48 -4.58 -6.48 15.86
CA HIS A 48 -4.55 -7.95 15.92
C HIS A 48 -5.84 -8.68 15.54
N GLN A 49 -6.97 -8.00 15.27
CA GLN A 49 -8.25 -8.69 15.08
C GLN A 49 -8.82 -8.68 13.65
N THR A 50 -8.29 -7.85 12.75
CA THR A 50 -8.79 -7.81 11.36
C THR A 50 -8.16 -8.92 10.52
N VAL A 51 -8.96 -9.91 10.13
CA VAL A 51 -8.57 -10.95 9.16
C VAL A 51 -9.14 -10.60 7.79
N ILE A 52 -8.28 -10.48 6.79
CA ILE A 52 -8.64 -10.22 5.40
C ILE A 52 -8.50 -11.52 4.62
N PRO A 53 -9.60 -12.18 4.20
CA PRO A 53 -9.52 -13.41 3.43
C PRO A 53 -8.76 -13.21 2.12
N LYS A 54 -7.95 -14.19 1.71
CA LYS A 54 -7.17 -14.10 0.47
C LYS A 54 -8.01 -13.76 -0.77
N ARG A 55 -9.23 -14.30 -0.85
CA ARG A 55 -10.19 -14.01 -1.95
C ARG A 55 -10.66 -12.56 -1.96
N GLU A 56 -10.67 -11.89 -0.81
CA GLU A 56 -11.14 -10.51 -0.66
C GLU A 56 -10.02 -9.51 -0.83
N LEU A 57 -8.75 -9.91 -0.64
CA LEU A 57 -7.58 -9.05 -0.81
C LEU A 57 -7.57 -8.36 -2.18
N GLY A 58 -8.01 -9.05 -3.24
CA GLY A 58 -8.06 -8.49 -4.60
C GLY A 58 -9.00 -7.28 -4.77
N ARG A 59 -9.89 -7.00 -3.81
CA ARG A 59 -10.76 -5.81 -3.82
C ARG A 59 -10.03 -4.53 -3.37
N TYR A 60 -8.85 -4.68 -2.78
CA TYR A 60 -8.03 -3.60 -2.24
C TYR A 60 -6.88 -3.31 -3.20
N ASP A 61 -7.21 -2.99 -4.45
CA ASP A 61 -6.25 -2.85 -5.56
C ASP A 61 -5.81 -1.41 -5.83
N GLY A 62 -6.28 -0.44 -5.05
CA GLY A 62 -5.94 0.98 -5.23
C GLY A 62 -6.61 1.66 -6.42
N ARG A 63 -7.60 1.04 -7.06
CA ARG A 63 -8.27 1.56 -8.26
C ARG A 63 -9.68 2.01 -7.96
N ASN A 64 -10.19 2.95 -8.76
CA ASN A 64 -11.57 3.44 -8.65
C ASN A 64 -11.94 3.94 -7.24
N GLY A 65 -10.98 4.52 -6.51
CA GLY A 65 -11.16 4.98 -5.14
C GLY A 65 -11.10 3.88 -4.07
N ALA A 66 -10.85 2.63 -4.44
CA ALA A 66 -10.58 1.57 -3.47
C ALA A 66 -9.22 1.79 -2.78
N PRO A 67 -9.08 1.43 -1.51
CA PRO A 67 -7.78 1.32 -0.84
C PRO A 67 -6.84 0.33 -1.54
N ALA A 68 -5.53 0.49 -1.33
CA ALA A 68 -4.49 -0.38 -1.89
C ALA A 68 -3.79 -1.17 -0.77
N TYR A 69 -3.99 -2.50 -0.73
CA TYR A 69 -3.37 -3.38 0.27
C TYR A 69 -2.43 -4.40 -0.35
N VAL A 70 -1.38 -4.75 0.38
CA VAL A 70 -0.45 -5.83 -0.01
C VAL A 70 -0.22 -6.76 1.18
N ALA A 71 -0.21 -8.07 0.93
CA ALA A 71 0.14 -9.04 1.95
C ALA A 71 1.61 -9.43 1.83
N VAL A 72 2.33 -9.43 2.95
CA VAL A 72 3.70 -9.93 3.08
C VAL A 72 3.80 -10.73 4.37
N ASN A 73 4.21 -11.99 4.28
CA ASN A 73 4.39 -12.91 5.41
C ASN A 73 3.16 -12.95 6.32
N THR A 74 1.96 -13.09 5.74
CA THR A 74 0.64 -13.12 6.42
C THR A 74 0.17 -11.79 7.04
N ILE A 75 0.96 -10.72 6.95
CA ILE A 75 0.55 -9.39 7.40
C ILE A 75 0.08 -8.59 6.19
N VAL A 76 -1.05 -7.91 6.32
CA VAL A 76 -1.58 -7.02 5.28
C VAL A 76 -1.23 -5.59 5.64
N TYR A 77 -0.52 -4.92 4.74
CA TYR A 77 -0.09 -3.54 4.87
C TYR A 77 -0.95 -2.63 4.00
N ASP A 78 -1.28 -1.46 4.54
CA ASP A 78 -1.92 -0.38 3.80
C ASP A 78 -0.88 0.45 3.06
N VAL A 79 -0.95 0.46 1.73
CA VAL A 79 -0.07 1.24 0.85
C VAL A 79 -0.83 2.33 0.11
N THR A 80 -2.09 2.61 0.49
CA THR A 80 -2.97 3.55 -0.20
C THR A 80 -2.36 4.94 -0.33
N ASN A 81 -1.68 5.41 0.71
CA ASN A 81 -1.08 6.74 0.76
C ASN A 81 0.44 6.71 0.52
N ASP A 82 1.00 5.57 0.12
CA ASP A 82 2.42 5.46 -0.20
C ASP A 82 2.67 5.89 -1.67
N PRO A 83 3.47 6.93 -1.94
CA PRO A 83 3.75 7.39 -3.30
C PRO A 83 4.39 6.33 -4.21
N ALA A 84 5.12 5.36 -3.64
CA ALA A 84 5.71 4.26 -4.40
C ALA A 84 4.67 3.29 -4.98
N TRP A 85 3.43 3.36 -4.49
CA TRP A 85 2.27 2.55 -4.89
C TRP A 85 1.22 3.33 -5.68
N ALA A 86 1.58 4.48 -6.25
CA ALA A 86 0.68 5.29 -7.05
C ALA A 86 -0.08 4.46 -8.12
N ALA A 87 -1.37 4.76 -8.26
CA ALA A 87 -2.32 4.01 -9.10
C ALA A 87 -2.42 2.50 -8.75
N GLY A 88 -2.15 2.13 -7.49
CA GLY A 88 -2.24 0.75 -7.00
C GLY A 88 -1.15 -0.15 -7.57
N SER A 89 -0.01 0.41 -7.98
CA SER A 89 1.04 -0.33 -8.64
C SER A 89 2.43 0.05 -8.15
N HIS A 90 3.31 -0.93 -8.08
CA HIS A 90 4.71 -0.74 -7.76
C HIS A 90 5.52 -1.65 -8.66
N PHE A 91 6.28 -1.08 -9.60
CA PHE A 91 7.28 -1.85 -10.35
C PHE A 91 6.71 -3.07 -11.12
N GLY A 92 5.52 -2.90 -11.69
CA GLY A 92 4.81 -3.95 -12.43
C GLY A 92 4.03 -4.93 -11.54
N LEU A 93 4.15 -4.78 -10.22
CA LEU A 93 3.28 -5.41 -9.23
C LEU A 93 2.02 -4.57 -9.05
N THR A 94 0.95 -5.23 -8.62
CA THR A 94 -0.35 -4.63 -8.36
C THR A 94 -0.74 -4.91 -6.92
N ALA A 95 -1.39 -3.92 -6.29
CA ALA A 95 -2.02 -4.10 -4.99
C ALA A 95 -3.15 -5.13 -5.06
N GLY A 96 -3.63 -5.55 -3.90
CA GLY A 96 -4.62 -6.60 -3.73
C GLY A 96 -4.06 -8.02 -3.83
N ARG A 97 -2.76 -8.20 -3.56
CA ARG A 97 -2.06 -9.49 -3.72
C ARG A 97 -1.15 -9.83 -2.55
N ASP A 98 -0.91 -11.13 -2.38
CA ASP A 98 0.21 -11.63 -1.57
C ASP A 98 1.49 -11.52 -2.39
N LEU A 99 2.38 -10.66 -1.91
CA LEU A 99 3.65 -10.32 -2.54
C LEU A 99 4.84 -10.76 -1.70
N SER A 100 4.66 -11.74 -0.81
CA SER A 100 5.71 -12.24 0.10
C SER A 100 6.98 -12.65 -0.65
N GLY A 101 6.84 -13.37 -1.77
CA GLY A 101 7.97 -13.82 -2.58
C GLY A 101 8.71 -12.66 -3.27
N GLN A 102 7.97 -11.72 -3.84
CA GLN A 102 8.52 -10.54 -4.51
C GLN A 102 9.23 -9.61 -3.52
N TYR A 103 8.63 -9.41 -2.35
CA TYR A 103 9.25 -8.67 -1.26
C TYR A 103 10.54 -9.35 -0.79
N SER A 104 10.52 -10.66 -0.53
CA SER A 104 11.72 -11.40 -0.11
C SER A 104 12.86 -11.30 -1.13
N ALA A 105 12.54 -11.41 -2.42
CA ALA A 105 13.54 -11.36 -3.49
C ALA A 105 14.18 -9.97 -3.71
N CYS A 106 13.45 -8.88 -3.45
CA CYS A 106 13.92 -7.51 -3.75
C CYS A 106 14.28 -6.70 -2.49
N HIS A 107 13.68 -7.04 -1.35
CA HIS A 107 13.71 -6.27 -0.09
C HIS A 107 13.91 -7.13 1.16
N GLY A 108 14.22 -8.42 1.02
CA GLY A 108 14.40 -9.33 2.15
C GLY A 108 15.34 -8.76 3.21
N GLY A 109 14.83 -8.55 4.42
CA GLY A 109 15.58 -8.02 5.58
C GLY A 109 15.66 -6.50 5.67
N GLN A 110 14.97 -5.74 4.81
CA GLN A 110 14.93 -4.28 4.90
C GLN A 110 13.74 -3.80 5.76
N PRO A 111 13.90 -2.78 6.63
CA PRO A 111 12.85 -2.26 7.52
C PRO A 111 11.86 -1.33 6.78
N ILE A 112 11.50 -1.67 5.54
CA ILE A 112 10.59 -0.87 4.70
C ILE A 112 9.15 -1.01 5.23
N LEU A 113 8.77 -2.23 5.63
CA LEU A 113 7.41 -2.54 6.10
C LEU A 113 7.09 -1.88 7.45
N GLU A 114 8.10 -1.55 8.26
CA GLU A 114 7.93 -0.90 9.57
C GLU A 114 7.35 0.52 9.47
N LYS A 115 7.46 1.14 8.28
CA LYS A 115 6.93 2.48 8.01
C LYS A 115 5.50 2.45 7.48
N LEU A 116 4.98 1.26 7.14
CA LEU A 116 3.66 1.11 6.56
C LEU A 116 2.63 0.80 7.66
N PRO A 117 1.43 1.40 7.61
CA PRO A 117 0.34 1.00 8.48
C PRO A 117 -0.04 -0.47 8.25
N VAL A 118 -0.31 -1.19 9.34
CA VAL A 118 -0.83 -2.56 9.27
C VAL A 118 -2.36 -2.51 9.21
N ALA A 119 -2.93 -3.08 8.14
CA ALA A 119 -4.37 -3.17 7.94
C ALA A 119 -4.97 -4.44 8.57
N GLY A 120 -4.18 -5.49 8.76
CA GLY A 120 -4.61 -6.74 9.40
C GLY A 120 -3.75 -7.94 9.05
N ARG A 121 -4.34 -9.14 9.14
CA ARG A 121 -3.71 -10.42 8.78
C ARG A 121 -4.39 -11.06 7.58
N LEU A 122 -3.61 -11.71 6.73
CA LEU A 122 -4.14 -12.48 5.61
C LEU A 122 -4.78 -13.77 6.12
N GLY A 123 -6.07 -13.94 5.83
CA GLY A 123 -6.83 -15.17 6.07
C GLY A 123 -6.64 -16.17 4.93
N GLY A 124 -6.64 -17.46 5.29
CA GLY A 124 -6.52 -18.59 4.36
C GLY A 124 -7.59 -18.63 3.28
#